data_AF-Q4WIV8-F1
#
_entry.id   AF-Q4WIV8-F1
#
_cell.length_a   1.000
_cell.length_b   1.000
_cell.length_c   1.000
_cell.angle_alpha   90.00
_cell.angle_beta   90.00
_cell.angle_gamma   90.00
#
_symmetry.space_group_name_H-M   'P 1'
#
loop_
_entity.id
_entity.type
_entity.pdbx_description
1 polymer ?
#
loop_
_entity_poly.entity_id
_entity_poly.type
_entity_poly.pdbx_seq_one_letter_code
_entity_poly.pdbx_strand_id
1 'polypeptide(L)'
;MGRVPGCPDGAVELQHRHAEYRELYVRWLQWATLLPFMRTLGSRKCNVQNAHTCNNEWWSYGEENTPMIVSYIQLRYQLKVYLQALFEQIHHTYDAAVTCLACGCLSSGDDTQCTEWEVYLPQKGQSETKPWTYRWTNETYAGGLTVTVPAPIEHVPLFYLGKREDIMSGCVF
;
A
#
# COMPACT_ATOMS: atom_id res chain seq x y z
N MET A 1 -14.15 -22.90 7.61
CA MET A 1 -14.83 -21.61 7.85
C MET A 1 -16.15 -21.64 7.10
N GLY A 2 -17.28 -21.46 7.80
CA GLY A 2 -18.62 -21.58 7.22
C GLY A 2 -19.04 -20.33 6.45
N ARG A 3 -19.84 -20.52 5.40
CA ARG A 3 -20.44 -19.47 4.56
C ARG A 3 -21.28 -18.50 5.39
N VAL A 4 -21.19 -17.21 5.08
CA VAL A 4 -22.11 -16.18 5.58
C VAL A 4 -23.43 -16.31 4.81
N PRO A 5 -24.57 -16.60 5.45
CA PRO A 5 -25.85 -16.70 4.76
C PRO A 5 -26.26 -15.33 4.20
N GLY A 6 -26.57 -15.26 2.91
CA GLY A 6 -27.04 -14.04 2.23
C GLY A 6 -26.10 -13.45 1.17
N CYS A 7 -24.91 -14.01 0.98
CA CYS A 7 -24.06 -13.66 -0.16
C CYS A 7 -24.55 -14.42 -1.40
N PRO A 8 -24.93 -13.76 -2.50
CA PRO A 8 -25.40 -14.46 -3.70
C PRO A 8 -24.31 -15.37 -4.27
N ASP A 9 -24.61 -16.66 -4.34
CA ASP A 9 -23.80 -17.67 -5.03
C ASP A 9 -23.89 -17.42 -6.54
N GLY A 10 -22.81 -16.92 -7.11
CA GLY A 10 -22.64 -16.74 -8.54
C GLY A 10 -21.30 -16.07 -8.75
N ALA A 11 -20.49 -16.58 -9.69
CA ALA A 11 -19.27 -15.92 -10.11
C ALA A 11 -19.55 -14.40 -10.18
N VAL A 12 -18.97 -13.64 -9.25
CA VAL A 12 -19.28 -12.22 -9.11
C VAL A 12 -18.89 -11.60 -10.45
N GLU A 13 -19.88 -11.29 -11.27
CA GLU A 13 -19.65 -10.59 -12.52
C GLU A 13 -18.89 -9.32 -12.12
N LEU A 14 -17.63 -9.25 -12.54
CA LEU A 14 -16.68 -8.28 -12.03
C LEU A 14 -17.28 -6.89 -12.25
N GLN A 15 -17.64 -6.23 -11.14
CA GLN A 15 -18.36 -4.97 -11.23
C GLN A 15 -17.50 -3.97 -12.02
N HIS A 16 -16.19 -3.93 -11.78
CA HIS A 16 -15.27 -3.08 -12.54
C HIS A 16 -14.76 -3.76 -13.81
N ARG A 17 -14.98 -3.03 -14.93
CA ARG A 17 -14.87 -3.50 -16.31
C ARG A 17 -13.50 -4.04 -16.74
N HIS A 18 -12.42 -3.53 -16.15
CA HIS A 18 -11.07 -3.63 -16.69
C HIS A 18 -10.12 -4.17 -15.62
N ALA A 19 -9.35 -5.21 -15.96
CA ALA A 19 -8.33 -5.78 -15.06
C ALA A 19 -7.29 -4.73 -14.69
N GLU A 20 -6.95 -3.87 -15.66
CA GLU A 20 -6.07 -2.72 -15.56
C GLU A 20 -6.56 -1.73 -14.48
N TYR A 21 -7.88 -1.51 -14.40
CA TYR A 21 -8.45 -0.63 -13.37
C TYR A 21 -8.42 -1.27 -11.98
N ARG A 22 -8.59 -2.59 -11.89
CA ARG A 22 -8.53 -3.32 -10.62
C ARG A 22 -7.10 -3.32 -10.07
N GLU A 23 -6.11 -3.56 -10.92
CA GLU A 23 -4.69 -3.40 -10.57
C GLU A 23 -4.40 -1.98 -10.08
N LEU A 24 -4.78 -0.97 -10.86
CA LEU A 24 -4.61 0.44 -10.48
C LEU A 24 -5.21 0.72 -9.11
N TYR A 25 -6.43 0.25 -8.84
CA TYR A 25 -7.08 0.45 -7.55
C TYR A 25 -6.29 -0.20 -6.41
N VAL A 26 -5.83 -1.45 -6.58
CA VAL A 26 -5.02 -2.15 -5.57
C VAL A 26 -3.75 -1.34 -5.31
N ARG A 27 -2.97 -0.96 -6.33
CA ARG A 27 -1.75 -0.15 -6.18
C ARG A 27 -2.02 1.18 -5.47
N TRP A 28 -3.11 1.86 -5.81
CA TRP A 28 -3.48 3.13 -5.18
C TRP A 28 -3.86 2.96 -3.71
N LEU A 29 -4.59 1.90 -3.37
CA LEU A 29 -4.98 1.60 -2.00
C LEU A 29 -3.76 1.23 -1.14
N GLN A 30 -2.80 0.50 -1.71
CA GLN A 30 -1.52 0.22 -1.05
C GLN A 30 -0.76 1.50 -0.71
N TRP A 31 -0.66 2.42 -1.66
CA TRP A 31 -0.05 3.73 -1.43
C TRP A 31 -0.82 4.54 -0.36
N ALA A 32 -2.15 4.55 -0.43
CA ALA A 32 -3.00 5.28 0.53
C ALA A 32 -2.83 4.80 1.98
N THR A 33 -2.39 3.56 2.19
CA THR A 33 -2.09 3.00 3.52
C THR A 33 -0.98 3.80 4.22
N LEU A 34 -0.04 4.34 3.45
CA LEU A 34 1.15 5.06 3.91
C LEU A 34 0.98 6.59 3.91
N LEU A 35 -0.21 7.09 3.54
CA LEU A 35 -0.53 8.52 3.60
C LEU A 35 -1.01 8.92 5.01
N PRO A 36 -0.99 10.23 5.37
CA PRO A 36 -1.50 10.69 6.67
C PRO A 36 -2.93 10.23 6.95
N PHE A 37 -3.78 10.21 5.92
CA PHE A 37 -5.15 9.68 5.98
C PHE A 37 -5.37 8.66 4.86
N MET A 38 -5.75 7.44 5.25
CA MET A 38 -6.15 6.39 4.31
C MET A 38 -7.65 6.52 4.03
N ARG A 39 -8.02 6.96 2.83
CA ARG A 39 -9.42 7.13 2.41
C ARG A 39 -9.58 6.76 0.94
N THR A 40 -10.55 5.90 0.64
CA THR A 40 -11.00 5.62 -0.73
C THR A 40 -12.26 6.42 -1.05
N LEU A 41 -12.31 7.00 -2.24
CA LEU A 41 -13.47 7.70 -2.78
C LEU A 41 -13.42 7.66 -4.32
N GLY A 42 -14.59 7.77 -4.95
CA GLY A 42 -14.69 8.18 -6.35
C GLY A 42 -15.98 7.75 -7.01
N SER A 43 -16.24 8.30 -8.20
CA SER A 43 -17.35 7.92 -9.06
C SER A 43 -16.87 6.85 -10.04
N ARG A 44 -17.34 5.61 -9.86
CA ARG A 44 -16.87 4.45 -10.63
C ARG A 44 -17.78 4.19 -11.82
N LYS A 45 -17.22 3.53 -12.84
CA LYS A 45 -17.98 2.87 -13.91
C LYS A 45 -17.89 1.37 -13.73
N CYS A 46 -18.98 0.68 -14.04
CA CYS A 46 -19.14 -0.76 -13.83
C CYS A 46 -19.95 -1.39 -14.96
N ASN A 47 -19.78 -2.70 -15.16
CA ASN A 47 -20.60 -3.47 -16.09
C ASN A 47 -21.92 -3.89 -15.43
N VAL A 48 -21.87 -4.20 -14.13
CA VAL A 48 -23.04 -4.54 -13.31
C VAL A 48 -23.23 -3.51 -12.23
N GLN A 49 -24.40 -2.88 -12.22
CA GLN A 49 -24.81 -1.93 -11.21
C GLN A 49 -25.99 -2.49 -10.41
N ASN A 50 -25.82 -2.62 -9.10
CA ASN A 50 -26.84 -3.12 -8.17
C ASN A 50 -27.22 -2.10 -7.07
N ALA A 51 -26.76 -0.86 -7.19
CA ALA A 51 -27.06 0.25 -6.30
C ALA A 51 -27.30 1.55 -7.11
N HIS A 52 -27.48 2.70 -6.45
CA HIS A 52 -27.71 3.99 -7.13
C HIS A 52 -26.52 4.42 -8.02
N THR A 53 -25.30 4.09 -7.60
CA THR A 53 -24.07 4.23 -8.38
C THR A 53 -23.29 2.92 -8.34
N CYS A 54 -22.27 2.79 -9.19
CA CYS A 54 -21.33 1.68 -9.09
C CYS A 54 -20.65 1.65 -7.71
N ASN A 55 -20.45 0.44 -7.21
CA ASN A 55 -19.83 0.14 -5.92
C ASN A 55 -18.36 0.57 -5.87
N ASN A 56 -17.83 0.80 -4.66
CA ASN A 56 -16.44 1.15 -4.40
C ASN A 56 -15.88 0.50 -3.11
N GLU A 57 -16.62 -0.47 -2.57
CA GLU A 57 -16.24 -1.25 -1.42
C GLU A 57 -15.07 -2.18 -1.75
N TRP A 58 -14.35 -2.61 -0.73
CA TRP A 58 -13.13 -3.39 -0.88
C TRP A 58 -13.35 -4.77 -1.53
N TRP A 59 -14.56 -5.34 -1.45
CA TRP A 59 -14.94 -6.59 -2.10
C TRP A 59 -15.38 -6.42 -3.56
N SER A 60 -15.52 -5.20 -4.06
CA SER A 60 -16.10 -4.91 -5.39
C SER A 60 -15.09 -5.04 -6.55
N TYR A 61 -13.83 -5.34 -6.23
CA TYR A 61 -12.71 -5.36 -7.18
C TYR A 61 -12.24 -6.78 -7.53
N GLY A 62 -13.07 -7.80 -7.33
CA GLY A 62 -12.75 -9.20 -7.59
C GLY A 62 -12.31 -9.97 -6.35
N GLU A 63 -12.63 -11.25 -6.31
CA GLU A 63 -12.31 -12.13 -5.17
C GLU A 63 -10.80 -12.29 -4.99
N GLU A 64 -10.04 -12.27 -6.09
CA GLU A 64 -8.58 -12.36 -6.10
C GLU A 64 -7.91 -11.14 -5.44
N ASN A 65 -8.51 -9.95 -5.57
CA ASN A 65 -7.97 -8.70 -5.03
C ASN A 65 -8.39 -8.43 -3.59
N THR A 66 -9.53 -8.99 -3.18
CA THR A 66 -10.10 -8.82 -1.84
C THR A 66 -9.11 -9.12 -0.70
N PRO A 67 -8.39 -10.26 -0.66
CA PRO A 67 -7.44 -10.53 0.42
C PRO A 67 -6.27 -9.52 0.46
N MET A 68 -5.82 -9.04 -0.70
CA MET A 68 -4.81 -7.98 -0.76
C MET A 68 -5.34 -6.66 -0.19
N ILE A 69 -6.53 -6.22 -0.58
CA ILE A 69 -7.10 -4.97 -0.08
C ILE A 69 -7.29 -5.04 1.45
N VAL A 70 -7.80 -6.16 1.95
CA VAL A 70 -8.00 -6.37 3.40
C VAL A 70 -6.67 -6.39 4.15
N SER A 71 -5.59 -6.97 3.60
CA SER A 71 -4.29 -7.01 4.28
C SER A 71 -3.70 -5.60 4.49
N TYR A 72 -3.90 -4.68 3.54
CA TYR A 72 -3.48 -3.29 3.68
C TYR A 72 -4.36 -2.48 4.63
N ILE A 73 -5.67 -2.75 4.66
CA ILE A 73 -6.55 -2.21 5.70
C ILE A 73 -6.08 -2.65 7.09
N GLN A 74 -5.73 -3.93 7.26
CA GLN A 74 -5.19 -4.43 8.53
C GLN A 74 -3.83 -3.79 8.86
N LEU A 75 -2.93 -3.67 7.88
CA LEU A 75 -1.65 -2.99 8.06
C LEU A 75 -1.84 -1.54 8.54
N ARG A 76 -2.84 -0.83 8.01
CA ARG A 76 -3.16 0.54 8.48
C ARG A 76 -3.46 0.58 9.97
N TYR A 77 -4.24 -0.39 10.48
CA TYR A 77 -4.54 -0.47 11.91
C TYR A 77 -3.32 -0.89 12.74
N GLN A 78 -2.44 -1.73 12.21
CA GLN A 78 -1.16 -2.05 12.87
C GLN A 78 -0.26 -0.82 13.00
N LEU A 79 -0.25 0.07 12.00
CA LEU A 79 0.51 1.32 12.00
C LEU A 79 -0.15 2.44 12.83
N LYS A 80 -1.27 2.20 13.51
CA LYS A 80 -2.02 3.25 14.24
C LYS A 80 -1.14 3.99 15.25
N VAL A 81 -0.36 3.26 16.06
CA VAL A 81 0.48 3.86 17.12
C VAL A 81 1.60 4.69 16.51
N TYR A 82 2.24 4.19 15.46
CA TYR A 82 3.23 4.94 14.68
C TYR A 82 2.66 6.25 14.12
N LEU A 83 1.49 6.18 13.48
CA LEU A 83 0.83 7.36 12.95
C LEU A 83 0.49 8.37 14.05
N GLN A 84 -0.03 7.91 15.19
CA GLN A 84 -0.30 8.79 16.33
C GLN A 84 0.97 9.50 16.81
N ALA A 85 2.10 8.80 16.92
CA ALA A 85 3.38 9.40 17.28
C ALA A 85 3.83 10.44 16.23
N LEU A 86 3.71 10.13 14.93
CA LEU A 86 4.04 11.09 13.86
C LEU A 86 3.17 12.36 13.94
N PHE A 87 1.86 12.21 14.12
CA PHE A 87 0.94 13.34 14.23
C PHE A 87 1.19 14.18 15.49
N GLU A 88 1.51 13.53 16.61
CA GLU A 88 1.93 14.22 17.84
C GLU A 88 3.21 15.02 17.62
N GLN A 89 4.21 14.43 16.95
CA GLN A 89 5.45 15.14 16.62
C GLN A 89 5.21 16.34 15.71
N ILE A 90 4.36 16.19 14.68
CA ILE A 90 3.95 17.29 13.79
C ILE A 90 3.27 18.39 14.61
N HIS A 91 2.43 18.04 15.58
CA HIS A 91 1.77 19.01 16.44
C HIS A 91 2.76 19.85 17.27
N HIS A 92 3.83 19.23 17.79
CA HIS A 92 4.82 19.93 18.61
C HIS A 92 5.87 20.70 17.80
N THR A 93 6.34 20.13 16.70
CA THR A 93 7.51 20.65 15.96
C THR A 93 7.15 21.38 14.68
N TYR A 94 5.93 21.18 14.17
CA TYR A 94 5.50 21.61 12.84
C TYR A 94 6.34 21.05 11.68
N ASP A 95 7.16 20.01 11.93
CA ASP A 95 7.97 19.35 10.91
C ASP A 95 7.20 18.18 10.28
N ALA A 96 6.90 18.30 8.98
CA ALA A 96 6.15 17.32 8.22
C ALA A 96 7.10 16.33 7.51
N ALA A 97 7.80 15.50 8.27
CA ALA A 97 8.64 14.44 7.70
C ALA A 97 7.81 13.20 7.28
N VAL A 98 6.88 13.35 6.34
CA VAL A 98 6.23 12.20 5.66
C VAL A 98 6.82 12.07 4.27
N THR A 99 7.98 11.43 4.17
CA THR A 99 8.59 11.10 2.87
C THR A 99 8.15 9.70 2.45
N CYS A 100 7.19 9.63 1.53
CA CYS A 100 6.86 8.38 0.84
C CYS A 100 7.71 8.33 -0.45
N LEU A 101 8.73 7.47 -0.48
CA LEU A 101 9.57 7.26 -1.66
C LEU A 101 8.80 6.41 -2.69
N ALA A 102 8.39 7.09 -3.76
CA ALA A 102 7.99 6.60 -5.09
C ALA A 102 6.89 5.51 -5.20
N CYS A 103 5.76 5.91 -5.78
CA CYS A 103 4.79 5.01 -6.42
C CYS A 103 4.85 5.28 -7.93
N GLY A 104 5.61 4.49 -8.69
CA GLY A 104 5.80 4.76 -10.12
C GLY A 104 5.21 3.73 -11.09
N CYS A 105 4.57 2.64 -10.63
CA CYS A 105 3.82 1.72 -11.52
C CYS A 105 2.57 2.36 -12.17
N LEU A 106 2.46 3.69 -12.17
CA LEU A 106 1.33 4.44 -12.71
C LEU A 106 1.51 4.84 -14.18
N SER A 107 2.58 4.41 -14.86
CA SER A 107 2.84 4.81 -16.25
C SER A 107 2.12 3.91 -17.26
N SER A 108 1.15 4.52 -17.94
CA SER A 108 0.69 4.25 -19.31
C SER A 108 0.67 2.80 -19.81
N GLY A 109 -0.45 2.13 -19.59
CA GLY A 109 -1.26 1.54 -20.67
C GLY A 109 -0.86 0.21 -21.29
N ASP A 110 0.30 -0.37 -21.00
CA ASP A 110 0.70 -1.65 -21.65
C ASP A 110 1.43 -2.65 -20.74
N ASP A 111 1.82 -2.26 -19.52
CA ASP A 111 2.62 -3.12 -18.63
C ASP A 111 1.79 -3.54 -17.40
N THR A 112 0.89 -4.51 -17.59
CA THR A 112 0.00 -5.06 -16.53
C THR A 112 0.69 -6.04 -15.60
N GLN A 113 2.02 -6.06 -15.56
CA GLN A 113 2.81 -7.03 -14.79
C GLN A 113 4.14 -6.45 -14.29
N CYS A 114 4.15 -5.23 -13.75
CA CYS A 114 5.33 -4.73 -13.03
C CYS A 114 5.57 -5.59 -11.77
N THR A 115 6.51 -6.54 -11.87
CA THR A 115 6.93 -7.43 -10.76
C THR A 115 8.18 -6.95 -10.05
N GLU A 116 8.84 -5.92 -10.56
CA GLU A 116 10.05 -5.30 -10.00
C GLU A 116 9.95 -3.78 -10.03
N TRP A 117 10.68 -3.11 -9.14
CA TRP A 117 10.67 -1.65 -9.04
C TRP A 117 12.03 -1.08 -8.67
N GLU A 118 12.44 -0.02 -9.35
CA GLU A 118 13.66 0.74 -9.01
C GLU A 118 13.35 1.80 -7.94
N VAL A 119 14.07 1.73 -6.82
CA VAL A 119 13.93 2.65 -5.69
C VAL A 119 15.28 3.26 -5.37
N TYR A 120 15.35 4.60 -5.42
CA TYR A 120 16.51 5.32 -4.89
C TYR A 120 16.46 5.35 -3.36
N LEU A 121 17.52 4.85 -2.72
CA LEU A 121 17.70 4.86 -1.27
C LEU A 121 18.66 5.99 -0.90
N PRO A 122 18.22 7.06 -0.22
CA PRO A 122 19.10 8.16 0.15
C PRO A 122 20.24 7.74 1.08
N GLN A 123 21.37 8.42 1.00
CA GLN A 123 22.47 8.23 1.94
C GLN A 123 21.99 8.57 3.37
N LYS A 124 22.21 7.65 4.31
CA LYS A 124 21.94 7.84 5.74
C LYS A 124 23.14 7.32 6.54
N GLY A 125 23.67 8.15 7.44
CA GLY A 125 24.78 7.76 8.32
C GLY A 125 26.10 7.51 7.60
N GLN A 126 26.96 6.71 8.22
CA GLN A 126 28.29 6.36 7.72
C GLN A 126 28.21 5.31 6.59
N SER A 127 29.16 5.39 5.65
CA SER A 127 29.14 4.66 4.37
C SER A 127 29.15 3.12 4.49
N GLU A 128 29.55 2.56 5.63
CA GLU A 128 29.63 1.10 5.84
C GLU A 128 28.32 0.48 6.37
N THR A 129 27.35 1.30 6.77
CA THR A 129 26.09 0.79 7.31
C THR A 129 25.06 0.51 6.21
N LYS A 130 24.21 -0.51 6.43
CA LYS A 130 23.06 -0.83 5.58
C LYS A 130 21.75 -0.49 6.29
N PRO A 131 21.39 0.80 6.41
CA PRO A 131 20.32 1.24 7.30
C PRO A 131 18.92 0.94 6.75
N TRP A 132 18.77 0.74 5.44
CA TRP A 132 17.49 0.53 4.78
C TRP A 132 17.12 -0.95 4.80
N THR A 133 16.03 -1.29 5.47
CA THR A 133 15.51 -2.67 5.47
C THR A 133 14.27 -2.76 4.59
N TYR A 134 14.26 -3.66 3.63
CA TYR A 134 13.10 -3.91 2.77
C TYR A 134 12.05 -4.72 3.52
N ARG A 135 10.80 -4.20 3.57
CA ARG A 135 9.78 -4.73 4.47
C ARG A 135 9.41 -6.19 4.19
N TRP A 136 9.43 -6.62 2.94
CA TRP A 136 8.87 -7.93 2.55
C TRP A 136 9.87 -9.06 2.65
N THR A 137 11.16 -8.80 2.40
CA THR A 137 12.23 -9.81 2.48
C THR A 137 13.10 -9.69 3.74
N ASN A 138 13.03 -8.56 4.44
CA ASN A 138 13.96 -8.16 5.52
C ASN A 138 15.42 -8.03 5.07
N GLU A 139 15.68 -7.94 3.77
CA GLU A 139 17.01 -7.66 3.23
C GLU A 139 17.42 -6.20 3.53
N THR A 140 18.70 -5.98 3.81
CA THR A 140 19.24 -4.67 4.13
C THR A 140 20.13 -4.11 3.03
N TYR A 141 20.02 -2.81 2.80
CA TYR A 141 20.68 -2.10 1.71
C TYR A 141 21.43 -0.87 2.23
N ALA A 142 22.55 -0.55 1.57
CA ALA A 142 23.26 0.70 1.78
C ALA A 142 22.46 1.88 1.17
N GLY A 143 22.70 3.09 1.68
CA GLY A 143 22.16 4.30 1.08
C GLY A 143 23.04 4.84 -0.05
N GLY A 144 22.54 5.85 -0.75
CA GLY A 144 23.24 6.54 -1.83
C GLY A 144 23.15 5.85 -3.19
N LEU A 145 22.24 4.89 -3.36
CA LEU A 145 22.14 4.07 -4.58
C LEU A 145 20.70 3.71 -4.93
N THR A 146 20.48 3.34 -6.19
CA THR A 146 19.21 2.79 -6.68
C THR A 146 19.24 1.28 -6.61
N VAL A 147 18.21 0.66 -6.03
CA VAL A 147 18.03 -0.79 -5.95
C VAL A 147 16.81 -1.21 -6.75
N THR A 148 16.89 -2.36 -7.41
CA THR A 148 15.73 -3.03 -8.01
C THR A 148 15.20 -4.07 -7.03
N VAL A 149 13.93 -3.95 -6.64
CA VAL A 149 13.30 -4.86 -5.68
C VAL A 149 12.02 -5.50 -6.21
N PRO A 150 11.65 -6.71 -5.74
CA PRO A 150 10.41 -7.37 -6.14
C PRO A 150 9.18 -6.56 -5.73
N ALA A 151 8.37 -6.12 -6.67
CA ALA A 151 7.15 -5.34 -6.45
C ALA A 151 5.91 -6.02 -7.06
N PRO A 152 5.63 -7.29 -6.75
CA PRO A 152 4.42 -7.96 -7.25
C PRO A 152 3.15 -7.24 -6.78
N ILE A 153 1.98 -7.59 -7.32
CA ILE A 153 0.73 -6.86 -7.06
C ILE A 153 0.37 -6.80 -5.57
N GLU A 154 0.83 -7.75 -4.76
CA GLU A 154 0.63 -7.82 -3.32
C GLU A 154 1.50 -6.81 -2.54
N HIS A 155 2.61 -6.34 -3.11
CA HIS A 155 3.66 -5.61 -2.40
C HIS A 155 3.93 -4.23 -3.01
N VAL A 156 3.74 -3.19 -2.20
CA VAL A 156 4.30 -1.86 -2.50
C VAL A 156 5.78 -1.81 -2.09
N PRO A 157 6.70 -1.25 -2.90
CA PRO A 157 8.09 -1.06 -2.48
C PRO A 157 8.15 -0.22 -1.21
N LEU A 158 8.57 -0.83 -0.10
CA LEU A 158 8.56 -0.19 1.21
C LEU A 158 9.81 -0.56 2.00
N PHE A 159 10.55 0.47 2.38
CA PHE A 159 11.73 0.37 3.22
C PHE A 159 11.51 1.10 4.54
N TYR A 160 12.19 0.65 5.57
CA TYR A 160 12.22 1.33 6.86
C TYR A 160 13.63 1.40 7.43
N LEU A 161 13.83 2.33 8.35
CA LEU A 161 15.07 2.52 9.11
C LEU A 161 14.88 1.98 10.53
N GLY A 162 15.96 1.53 11.16
CA GLY A 162 15.93 1.05 12.54
C GLY A 162 15.21 -0.29 12.71
N LYS A 163 14.64 -0.54 13.89
CA LYS A 163 13.91 -1.78 14.19
C LYS A 163 12.43 -1.62 13.88
N ARG A 164 11.84 -2.67 13.31
CA ARG A 164 10.41 -2.69 13.02
C ARG A 164 9.57 -2.61 14.30
N GLU A 165 10.07 -3.19 15.38
CA GLU A 165 9.43 -3.21 16.69
C GLU A 165 9.26 -1.79 17.24
N ASP A 166 10.26 -0.93 17.06
CA ASP A 166 10.25 0.47 17.50
C ASP A 166 9.25 1.30 16.68
N ILE A 167 9.17 1.04 15.36
CA ILE A 167 8.15 1.64 14.49
C ILE A 167 6.75 1.23 14.95
N MET A 168 6.52 -0.06 15.16
CA MET A 168 5.19 -0.59 15.53
C MET A 168 4.76 -0.17 16.94
N SER A 169 5.71 0.10 17.85
CA SER A 169 5.43 0.64 19.18
C SER A 169 5.26 2.16 19.20
N GLY A 170 5.66 2.87 18.13
CA GLY A 170 5.66 4.33 18.05
C GLY A 170 6.85 4.99 18.77
N CYS A 171 7.80 4.22 19.29
CA CYS A 171 9.00 4.73 19.95
C CYS A 171 10.07 5.12 18.92
N VAL A 172 9.79 6.15 18.12
CA VAL A 172 10.65 6.59 16.99
C VAL A 172 11.18 8.02 17.14
N PHE A 173 10.89 8.68 18.26
CA PHE A 173 11.31 10.03 18.62
C PHE A 173 12.01 10.04 19.98
#